data_AF-A0A3B8NYS1-F1
#
_entry.id   AF-A0A3B8NYS1-F1
#
_cell.length_a   1.000
_cell.length_b   1.000
_cell.length_c   1.000
_cell.angle_alpha   90.00
_cell.angle_beta   90.00
_cell.angle_gamma   90.00
#
_symmetry.space_group_name_H-M   'P 1'
#
loop_
_entity.id
_entity.type
_entity.pdbx_description
1 polymer ?
#
loop_
_entity_poly.entity_id
_entity_poly.type
_entity_poly.pdbx_seq_one_letter_code
_entity_poly.pdbx_strand_id
1 'polypeptide(L)' 'ASAVPALTAALRNAEPLVRGHAAWALGEIGTTEALSALEQAQKSETDAYVLEEVEAALSRTAA' A
#
# COMPACT_ATOMS: atom_id res chain seq x y z
N ALA A 1 -3.82 -17.29 -7.69
CA ALA A 1 -2.73 -16.37 -8.07
C ALA A 1 -2.68 -15.27 -7.00
N SER A 2 -1.50 -14.92 -6.48
CA SER A 2 -1.38 -13.86 -5.46
C SER A 2 -1.46 -12.49 -6.13
N ALA A 3 -2.33 -11.60 -5.63
CA ALA A 3 -2.43 -10.22 -6.12
C ALA A 3 -1.32 -9.33 -5.56
N VAL A 4 -0.64 -9.76 -4.48
CA VAL A 4 0.35 -8.97 -3.75
C VAL A 4 1.49 -8.47 -4.65
N PRO A 5 2.15 -9.30 -5.48
CA PRO A 5 3.26 -8.81 -6.30
C PRO A 5 2.84 -7.73 -7.32
N ALA A 6 1.64 -7.84 -7.88
CA ALA A 6 1.12 -6.87 -8.84
C ALA A 6 0.77 -5.53 -8.16
N LEU A 7 0.15 -5.59 -6.99
CA LEU A 7 -0.17 -4.40 -6.20
C LEU A 7 1.11 -3.73 -5.66
N THR A 8 2.11 -4.50 -5.23
CA THR A 8 3.42 -3.97 -4.83
C THR A 8 4.12 -3.25 -5.97
N ALA A 9 3.98 -3.71 -7.21
CA ALA A 9 4.48 -2.96 -8.37
C ALA A 9 3.68 -1.66 -8.60
N ALA A 10 2.37 -1.69 -8.39
CA ALA A 10 1.49 -0.52 -8.55
C ALA A 10 1.77 0.60 -7.52
N LEU A 11 2.36 0.29 -6.36
CA LEU A 11 2.87 1.30 -5.41
C LEU A 11 3.98 2.20 -5.97
N ARG A 12 4.54 1.89 -7.15
CA ARG A 12 5.56 2.71 -7.83
C ARG A 12 5.01 3.44 -9.05
N ASN A 13 3.69 3.47 -9.23
CA ASN A 13 3.06 4.12 -10.37
C ASN A 13 3.23 5.64 -10.31
N ALA A 14 3.34 6.29 -11.47
CA ALA A 14 3.44 7.75 -11.55
C ALA A 14 2.18 8.46 -11.01
N GLU A 15 1.01 7.85 -11.19
CA GLU A 15 -0.28 8.39 -10.78
C GLU A 15 -0.54 8.14 -9.28
N PRO A 16 -0.67 9.20 -8.45
CA PRO A 16 -0.93 9.05 -7.02
C PRO A 16 -2.20 8.26 -6.71
N LEU A 17 -3.26 8.44 -7.49
CA LEU A 17 -4.49 7.67 -7.30
C LEU A 17 -4.26 6.17 -7.42
N VAL A 18 -3.44 5.72 -8.38
CA VAL A 18 -3.12 4.30 -8.55
C VAL A 18 -2.34 3.77 -7.35
N ARG A 19 -1.38 4.55 -6.82
CA ARG A 19 -0.60 4.16 -5.64
C ARG A 19 -1.49 4.06 -4.39
N GLY A 20 -2.38 5.02 -4.17
CA GLY A 20 -3.32 5.00 -3.04
C GLY A 20 -4.24 3.79 -3.06
N HIS A 21 -4.83 3.47 -4.22
CA HIS A 21 -5.68 2.28 -4.36
C HIS A 21 -4.89 0.96 -4.21
N ALA A 22 -3.64 0.93 -4.68
CA ALA A 22 -2.77 -0.21 -4.46
C ALA A 22 -2.46 -0.40 -2.97
N ALA A 23 -2.19 0.69 -2.25
CA ALA A 23 -1.97 0.67 -0.81
C ALA A 23 -3.21 0.18 -0.05
N TRP A 24 -4.38 0.72 -0.39
CA TRP A 24 -5.65 0.28 0.16
C TRP A 24 -5.87 -1.23 -0.04
N ALA A 25 -5.70 -1.72 -1.27
CA ALA A 25 -5.91 -3.13 -1.60
C ALA A 25 -4.91 -4.07 -0.89
N LEU A 26 -3.65 -3.64 -0.74
CA LEU A 26 -2.65 -4.38 0.05
C LEU A 26 -3.05 -4.44 1.53
N GLY A 27 -3.63 -3.37 2.08
CA GLY A 27 -4.19 -3.35 3.43
C GLY A 27 -5.32 -4.35 3.60
N GLU A 28 -6.27 -4.39 2.66
CA GLU A 28 -7.38 -5.36 2.68
C GLU A 28 -6.90 -6.82 2.58
N ILE A 29 -5.77 -7.06 1.90
CA ILE A 29 -5.16 -8.40 1.83
C ILE A 29 -4.55 -8.80 3.17
N GLY A 30 -3.89 -7.88 3.88
CA GLY A 30 -3.43 -8.06 5.26
C GLY A 30 -2.38 -9.16 5.49
N THR A 31 -1.75 -9.69 4.43
CA THR A 31 -0.67 -10.68 4.57
C THR A 31 0.63 -10.02 4.99
N THR A 32 1.54 -10.76 5.62
CA THR A 32 2.87 -10.24 6.01
C THR A 32 3.63 -9.61 4.85
N GLU A 33 3.51 -10.19 3.65
CA GLU A 33 4.12 -9.64 2.42
C GLU A 33 3.49 -8.29 2.04
N ALA A 34 2.17 -8.16 2.12
CA ALA A 34 1.46 -6.92 1.82
C ALA A 34 1.80 -5.82 2.83
N LEU A 35 1.86 -6.15 4.13
CA LEU A 35 2.23 -5.21 5.19
C LEU A 35 3.67 -4.72 5.02
N SER A 36 4.61 -5.61 4.71
CA SER A 36 6.00 -5.23 4.45
C SER A 36 6.13 -4.31 3.23
N ALA A 37 5.30 -4.51 2.20
CA ALA A 37 5.25 -3.62 1.04
C ALA A 37 4.71 -2.21 1.40
N LEU A 38 3.67 -2.14 2.24
CA LEU A 38 3.10 -0.88 2.73
C LEU A 38 4.09 -0.10 3.60
N GLU A 39 4.77 -0.76 4.53
CA GLU A 39 5.81 -0.13 5.37
C GLU A 39 6.97 0.43 4.54
N GLN A 40 7.32 -0.23 3.43
CA GLN A 40 8.33 0.27 2.50
C GLN A 40 7.82 1.46 1.71
N ALA A 41 6.57 1.41 1.22
CA ALA A 41 5.95 2.52 0.50
C ALA A 41 5.87 3.78 1.36
N GLN A 42 5.48 3.65 2.63
CA GLN A 42 5.38 4.78 3.57
C GLN A 42 6.70 5.57 3.69
N LYS A 43 7.85 4.90 3.61
CA LYS A 43 9.18 5.54 3.76
C LYS A 43 9.60 6.36 2.54
N SER A 44 9.02 6.09 1.38
CA SER A 44 9.40 6.72 0.10
C SER A 44 8.30 7.58 -0.50
N GLU A 45 7.06 7.43 -0.04
CA GLU A 45 5.93 8.19 -0.56
C GLU A 45 6.01 9.65 -0.11
N THR A 46 5.60 10.55 -0.99
CA THR A 46 5.62 12.00 -0.76
C THR A 46 4.25 12.63 -0.96
N ASP A 47 3.35 11.93 -1.64
CA ASP A 47 1.98 12.37 -1.84
C ASP A 47 1.15 12.14 -0.57
N ALA A 48 0.52 13.21 -0.08
CA ALA A 48 -0.23 13.19 1.17
C ALA A 48 -1.45 12.25 1.12
N TYR A 49 -2.13 12.16 -0.03
CA TYR A 49 -3.28 11.25 -0.19
C TYR A 49 -2.83 9.80 -0.13
N VAL A 50 -1.71 9.47 -0.78
CA VAL A 50 -1.19 8.10 -0.74
C VAL A 50 -0.69 7.74 0.66
N LEU A 51 -0.04 8.66 1.36
CA LEU A 51 0.39 8.44 2.75
C LEU A 51 -0.80 8.16 3.67
N GLU A 52 -1.90 8.90 3.53
CA GLU A 52 -3.14 8.65 4.30
C GLU A 52 -3.67 7.23 4.06
N GLU A 53 -3.74 6.78 2.80
CA GLU A 53 -4.19 5.43 2.48
C GLU A 53 -3.25 4.34 3.02
N VAL A 54 -1.93 4.56 2.94
CA VAL A 54 -0.92 3.63 3.50
C VAL A 54 -1.05 3.53 5.01
N GLU A 55 -1.20 4.65 5.71
CA GLU A 55 -1.37 4.70 7.17
C GLU A 55 -2.69 4.05 7.62
N ALA A 56 -3.77 4.33 6.89
CA ALA A 56 -5.07 3.72 7.14
C ALA A 56 -5.04 2.21 6.90
N ALA A 57 -4.32 1.75 5.86
CA ALA A 57 -4.12 0.34 5.58
C ALA A 57 -3.36 -0.37 6.72
N LEU A 58 -2.20 0.17 7.11
CA LEU A 58 -1.37 -0.40 8.19
C LEU A 58 -2.11 -0.42 9.54
N SER A 59 -2.84 0.64 9.87
CA SER A 59 -3.57 0.75 11.14
C SER A 59 -4.70 -0.28 11.26
N ARG A 60 -5.40 -0.57 10.16
CA ARG A 60 -6.50 -1.56 10.14
C ARG A 60 -6.01 -3.00 10.35
N THR A 61 -4.81 -3.30 9.86
CA THR A 61 -4.22 -4.65 9.91
C THR A 61 -3.40 -4.92 11.17
N ALA A 62 -3.12 -3.90 11.99
CA ALA A 62 -2.40 -4.03 13.25
C ALA A 62 -3.29 -4.48 14.43
N ALA A 63 -4.59 -4.73 14.19
CA ALA A 63 -5.57 -5.22 15.15
C ALA A 63 -5.83 -6.72 14.99
#